data_AF-A0AAW0XWQ0-F1
#
_entry.id   AF-A0AAW0XWQ0-F1
#
_cell.length_a   1.000
_cell.length_b   1.000
_cell.length_c   1.000
_cell.angle_alpha   90.00
_cell.angle_beta   90.00
_cell.angle_gamma   90.00
#
_symmetry.space_group_name_H-M   'P 1'
#
loop_
_entity.id
_entity.type
_entity.pdbx_description
1 polymer ?
#
loop_
_entity_poly.entity_id
_entity_poly.type
_entity_poly.pdbx_seq_one_letter_code
_entity_poly.pdbx_strand_id
1 'polypeptide(L)'
;MTLGVTTGLVVDMGYQETTVVPVYENVPILYTWQALPLGGKAIHSSLNELLLDRALILGEDGKEQRLSAVKQKLSDKVLEDIKVRTCFVTTLERSGRVQSNKYDRSVEPPPPAPSVQYPMSGSSILTIPGTVREMATEVLFEMDEDLLTLPSMILNALRQCPIDTRQALAGNLVFIGGTASVKGMKHRILSEVQALVSSPPFMDLLKLNSFKVHQPPAKDNYVAWLGGAILGGTEAVVLRSLPRDQYILNDTVPDWCNLAYNSKDESDEKSV
;
A
#
# COMPACT_ATOMS: atom_id res chain seq x y z
N MET A 1 -14.24 -2.15 13.16
CA MET A 1 -13.44 -2.69 12.02
C MET A 1 -14.01 -4.04 11.59
N THR A 2 -13.86 -4.44 10.32
CA THR A 2 -14.30 -5.76 9.80
C THR A 2 -13.75 -6.96 10.58
N LEU A 3 -12.59 -6.78 11.20
CA LEU A 3 -11.89 -7.78 12.01
C LEU A 3 -12.49 -7.97 13.42
N GLY A 4 -13.45 -7.15 13.85
CA GLY A 4 -13.99 -7.20 15.21
C GLY A 4 -13.02 -6.73 16.31
N VAL A 5 -11.82 -6.27 15.96
CA VAL A 5 -10.89 -5.62 16.87
C VAL A 5 -11.18 -4.12 16.97
N THR A 6 -10.96 -3.53 18.14
CA THR A 6 -11.16 -2.09 18.40
C THR A 6 -9.89 -1.27 18.15
N THR A 7 -8.72 -1.91 18.22
CA THR A 7 -7.41 -1.28 18.06
C THR A 7 -6.61 -1.96 16.95
N GLY A 8 -6.02 -1.18 16.06
CA GLY A 8 -5.20 -1.66 14.96
C GLY A 8 -4.60 -0.53 14.12
N LEU A 9 -3.48 -0.84 13.46
CA LEU A 9 -2.87 0.04 12.48
C LEU A 9 -3.33 -0.37 11.08
N VAL A 10 -4.13 0.48 10.44
CA VAL A 10 -4.66 0.22 9.10
C VAL A 10 -3.71 0.78 8.06
N VAL A 11 -3.25 -0.07 7.14
CA VAL A 11 -2.42 0.29 6.00
C VAL A 11 -3.25 0.08 4.73
N ASP A 12 -3.75 1.16 4.15
CA ASP A 12 -4.56 1.13 2.93
C ASP A 12 -3.70 1.41 1.70
N MET A 13 -3.45 0.38 0.91
CA MET A 13 -2.60 0.43 -0.28
C MET A 13 -3.45 0.56 -1.54
N GLY A 14 -3.80 1.80 -1.88
CA GLY A 14 -4.65 2.16 -3.00
C GLY A 14 -3.95 2.22 -4.35
N TYR A 15 -4.62 2.86 -5.33
CA TYR A 15 -4.07 3.08 -6.66
C TYR A 15 -3.14 4.29 -6.71
N GLN A 16 -3.59 5.46 -6.23
CA GLN A 16 -2.79 6.69 -6.27
C GLN A 16 -1.75 6.74 -5.16
N GLU A 17 -2.15 6.33 -3.96
CA GLU A 17 -1.36 6.47 -2.75
C GLU A 17 -1.55 5.27 -1.83
N THR A 18 -0.64 5.15 -0.87
CA THR A 18 -0.83 4.32 0.32
C THR A 18 -1.01 5.23 1.52
N THR A 19 -1.94 4.88 2.41
CA THR A 19 -2.17 5.60 3.67
C THR A 19 -1.99 4.67 4.87
N VAL A 20 -1.55 5.24 6.00
CA VAL A 20 -1.43 4.54 7.28
C VAL A 20 -2.19 5.32 8.33
N VAL A 21 -3.21 4.70 8.92
CA VAL A 21 -4.08 5.32 9.93
C VAL A 21 -4.13 4.42 11.16
N PRO A 22 -3.58 4.87 12.30
CA PRO A 22 -3.73 4.18 13.58
C PRO A 22 -5.15 4.38 14.13
N VAL A 23 -5.78 3.30 14.56
CA VAL A 23 -7.06 3.31 15.26
C VAL A 23 -6.87 2.67 16.63
N TYR A 24 -7.22 3.38 17.69
CA TYR A 24 -7.12 2.91 19.06
C TYR A 24 -8.47 3.05 19.75
N GLU A 25 -9.01 1.95 20.28
CA GLU A 25 -10.34 1.89 20.91
C GLU A 25 -11.46 2.50 20.05
N ASN A 26 -11.47 2.18 18.75
CA ASN A 26 -12.38 2.67 17.72
C ASN A 26 -12.26 4.17 17.37
N VAL A 27 -11.24 4.86 17.89
CA VAL A 27 -10.95 6.27 17.57
C VAL A 27 -9.71 6.35 16.69
N PRO A 28 -9.78 6.96 15.49
CA PRO A 28 -8.60 7.19 14.67
C PRO A 28 -7.71 8.25 15.32
N ILE A 29 -6.40 8.00 15.38
CA ILE A 29 -5.40 8.96 15.86
C ILE A 29 -4.94 9.79 14.65
N LEU A 30 -5.74 10.78 14.25
CA LEU A 30 -5.61 11.42 12.94
C LEU A 30 -4.29 12.20 12.73
N TYR A 31 -3.72 12.77 13.79
CA TYR A 31 -2.49 13.57 13.68
C TYR A 31 -1.24 12.74 13.35
N THR A 32 -1.32 11.41 13.46
CA THR A 32 -0.23 10.48 13.14
C THR A 32 -0.39 9.83 11.77
N TRP A 33 -1.41 10.24 11.01
CA TRP A 33 -1.69 9.77 9.66
C TRP A 33 -0.47 9.98 8.76
N GLN A 34 -0.16 8.96 7.96
CA GLN A 34 0.87 9.03 6.92
C GLN A 34 0.22 8.74 5.56
N ALA A 35 0.66 9.46 4.53
CA ALA A 35 0.27 9.21 3.14
C ALA A 35 1.47 9.45 2.23
N LEU A 36 1.71 8.51 1.32
CA LEU A 36 2.73 8.64 0.27
C LEU A 36 2.15 8.19 -1.07
N PRO A 37 2.60 8.77 -2.20
CA PRO A 37 2.17 8.38 -3.55
C PRO A 37 2.73 7.01 -4.02
N LEU A 38 2.93 6.08 -3.07
CA LEU A 38 3.44 4.72 -3.27
C LEU A 38 2.26 3.76 -3.38
N GLY A 39 1.55 3.81 -4.51
CA GLY A 39 0.39 2.96 -4.78
C GLY A 39 0.54 2.11 -6.04
N GLY A 40 -0.58 1.57 -6.51
CA GLY A 40 -0.64 0.79 -7.75
C GLY A 40 -0.22 1.57 -9.01
N LYS A 41 -0.31 2.91 -8.99
CA LYS A 41 0.15 3.81 -10.05
C LYS A 41 1.67 3.88 -10.13
N ALA A 42 2.38 3.90 -8.99
CA ALA A 42 3.84 3.86 -8.97
C ALA A 42 4.35 2.55 -9.62
N ILE A 43 3.72 1.42 -9.28
CA ILE A 43 4.01 0.12 -9.90
C ILE A 43 3.68 0.14 -11.40
N HIS A 44 2.56 0.75 -11.82
CA HIS A 44 2.23 0.89 -13.24
C HIS A 44 3.29 1.68 -14.02
N SER A 45 3.75 2.81 -13.51
CA SER A 45 4.78 3.61 -14.15
C SER A 45 6.09 2.82 -14.27
N SER A 46 6.55 2.21 -13.17
CA SER A 46 7.75 1.37 -13.15
C SER A 46 7.64 0.18 -14.12
N LEU A 47 6.50 -0.52 -14.12
CA LEU A 47 6.25 -1.65 -15.02
C LEU A 47 6.30 -1.20 -16.49
N ASN A 48 5.66 -0.08 -16.83
CA ASN A 48 5.65 0.42 -18.20
C ASN A 48 7.06 0.77 -18.69
N GLU A 49 7.87 1.44 -17.86
CA GLU A 49 9.26 1.75 -18.18
C GLU A 49 10.11 0.49 -18.38
N LEU A 50 9.99 -0.48 -17.47
CA LEU A 50 10.73 -1.75 -17.53
C LEU A 50 10.31 -2.61 -18.73
N LEU A 51 9.04 -2.61 -19.10
CA LEU A 51 8.55 -3.33 -20.28
C LEU A 51 9.09 -2.69 -21.57
N LEU A 52 9.12 -1.37 -21.67
CA LEU A 52 9.68 -0.69 -22.85
C LEU A 52 11.18 -0.97 -23.02
N ASP A 53 11.92 -1.05 -21.91
CA ASP A 53 13.36 -1.33 -21.90
C ASP A 53 13.67 -2.80 -22.25
N ARG A 54 12.96 -3.75 -21.63
CA ARG A 54 13.39 -5.17 -21.57
C ARG A 54 12.44 -6.17 -22.21
N ALA A 55 11.19 -5.83 -22.46
CA ALA A 55 10.24 -6.78 -23.03
C ALA A 55 10.45 -6.93 -24.54
N LEU A 56 10.21 -8.16 -25.01
CA LEU A 56 10.30 -8.52 -26.41
C LEU A 56 8.89 -8.80 -26.93
N ILE A 57 8.58 -8.29 -28.12
CA ILE A 57 7.33 -8.55 -28.80
C ILE A 57 7.62 -9.38 -30.06
N LEU A 58 6.91 -10.49 -30.17
CA LEU A 58 6.83 -11.29 -31.39
C LEU A 58 5.67 -10.73 -32.21
N GLY A 59 5.98 -10.07 -33.33
CA GLY A 59 4.99 -9.55 -34.27
C GLY A 59 4.35 -10.67 -35.11
N GLU A 60 3.29 -10.32 -35.85
CA GLU A 60 2.58 -11.24 -36.75
C GLU A 60 3.50 -11.75 -37.88
N ASP A 61 4.49 -10.95 -38.23
CA ASP A 61 5.58 -11.23 -39.17
C ASP A 61 6.65 -12.19 -38.61
N GLY A 62 6.45 -12.74 -37.40
CA GLY A 62 7.31 -13.75 -36.77
C GLY A 62 8.65 -13.20 -36.29
N LYS A 63 8.83 -11.87 -36.32
CA LYS A 63 10.06 -11.21 -35.87
C LYS A 63 9.93 -10.80 -34.41
N GLU A 64 10.96 -11.10 -33.64
CA GLU A 64 11.07 -10.67 -32.25
C GLU A 64 11.83 -9.33 -32.18
N GLN A 65 11.23 -8.32 -31.58
CA GLN A 65 11.79 -6.98 -31.45
C GLN A 65 11.54 -6.43 -30.05
N ARG A 66 12.31 -5.42 -29.62
CA ARG A 66 12.03 -4.74 -28.35
C ARG A 66 10.75 -3.93 -28.44
N LEU A 67 9.97 -3.90 -27.35
CA LEU A 67 8.72 -3.13 -27.30
C LEU A 67 8.94 -1.63 -27.59
N SER A 68 10.05 -1.06 -27.10
CA SER A 68 10.46 0.32 -27.39
C SER A 68 10.66 0.61 -28.88
N ALA A 69 11.11 -0.37 -29.68
CA ALA A 69 11.33 -0.18 -31.11
C ALA A 69 10.02 -0.07 -31.91
N VAL A 70 8.97 -0.77 -31.46
CA VAL A 70 7.65 -0.78 -32.11
C VAL A 70 6.86 0.50 -31.79
N LYS A 71 7.29 1.29 -30.79
CA LYS A 71 6.61 2.51 -30.32
C LYS A 71 5.13 2.29 -29.97
N GLN A 72 4.76 1.04 -29.66
CA GLN A 72 3.40 0.69 -29.31
C GLN A 72 3.16 1.04 -27.84
N LYS A 73 2.26 1.98 -27.58
CA LYS A 73 1.84 2.30 -26.22
C LYS A 73 0.91 1.20 -25.71
N LEU A 74 1.26 0.59 -24.58
CA LEU A 74 0.37 -0.33 -23.88
C LEU A 74 -0.76 0.46 -23.22
N SER A 75 -1.98 -0.06 -23.28
CA SER A 75 -3.12 0.53 -22.58
C SER A 75 -3.04 0.24 -21.08
N ASP A 76 -3.58 1.14 -20.24
CA ASP A 76 -3.58 0.97 -18.79
C ASP A 76 -4.24 -0.35 -18.34
N LYS A 77 -5.24 -0.84 -19.09
CA LYS A 77 -5.90 -2.13 -18.81
C LYS A 77 -4.97 -3.32 -19.02
N VAL A 78 -4.14 -3.28 -20.07
CA VAL A 78 -3.10 -4.30 -20.32
C VAL A 78 -1.99 -4.17 -19.27
N LEU A 79 -1.62 -2.92 -18.93
CA LEU A 79 -0.91 -2.49 -17.72
C LEU A 79 -1.25 -3.34 -16.49
N GLU A 80 -2.51 -3.20 -16.12
CA GLU A 80 -3.08 -3.76 -14.92
C GLU A 80 -3.15 -5.28 -14.98
N ASP A 81 -3.56 -5.85 -16.12
CA ASP A 81 -3.67 -7.29 -16.30
C ASP A 81 -2.30 -7.98 -16.20
N ILE A 82 -1.26 -7.41 -16.83
CA ILE A 82 0.12 -7.90 -16.70
C ILE A 82 0.57 -7.82 -15.25
N LYS A 83 0.34 -6.68 -14.58
CA LYS A 83 0.72 -6.47 -13.17
C LYS A 83 0.11 -7.53 -12.27
N VAL A 84 -1.20 -7.78 -12.39
CA VAL A 84 -1.92 -8.74 -11.53
C VAL A 84 -1.49 -10.19 -11.80
N ARG A 85 -1.29 -10.57 -13.06
CA ARG A 85 -0.99 -11.97 -13.42
C ARG A 85 0.47 -12.34 -13.22
N THR A 86 1.40 -11.40 -13.43
CA THR A 86 2.82 -11.72 -13.59
C THR A 86 3.70 -11.18 -12.47
N CYS A 87 3.42 -10.00 -11.92
CA CYS A 87 4.27 -9.37 -10.92
C CYS A 87 4.13 -10.02 -9.55
N PHE A 88 5.21 -9.98 -8.78
CA PHE A 88 5.28 -10.49 -7.42
C PHE A 88 6.35 -9.72 -6.64
N VAL A 89 6.18 -9.65 -5.33
CA VAL A 89 7.15 -9.01 -4.44
C VAL A 89 8.22 -10.03 -4.04
N THR A 90 9.48 -9.62 -4.13
CA THR A 90 10.64 -10.44 -3.73
C THR A 90 11.00 -10.26 -2.26
N THR A 91 11.85 -11.14 -1.73
CA THR A 91 12.31 -11.08 -0.35
C THR A 91 13.35 -9.97 -0.14
N LEU A 92 13.48 -9.50 1.10
CA LEU A 92 14.46 -8.47 1.48
C LEU A 92 15.89 -8.85 1.05
N GLU A 93 16.33 -10.06 1.36
CA GLU A 93 17.68 -10.55 1.02
C GLU A 93 17.94 -10.55 -0.49
N ARG A 94 16.93 -10.95 -1.26
CA ARG A 94 17.02 -11.03 -2.71
C ARG A 94 17.05 -9.64 -3.34
N SER A 95 16.18 -8.74 -2.88
CA SER A 95 16.21 -7.34 -3.29
C SER A 95 17.55 -6.68 -2.94
N GLY A 96 18.07 -6.90 -1.73
CA GLY A 96 19.38 -6.36 -1.31
C GLY A 96 20.53 -6.78 -2.24
N ARG A 97 20.53 -8.02 -2.72
CA ARG A 97 21.50 -8.50 -3.73
C ARG A 97 21.33 -7.88 -5.11
N VAL A 98 20.08 -7.63 -5.52
CA VAL A 98 19.79 -6.96 -6.80
C VAL A 98 20.20 -5.49 -6.74
N GLN A 99 19.93 -4.81 -5.63
CA GLN A 99 20.32 -3.42 -5.41
C GLN A 99 21.84 -3.29 -5.26
N SER A 100 22.52 -4.18 -4.54
CA SER A 100 23.97 -4.13 -4.42
C SER A 100 24.67 -4.36 -5.76
N ASN A 101 24.16 -5.27 -6.61
CA ASN A 101 24.68 -5.46 -7.96
C ASN A 101 24.63 -4.19 -8.81
N LYS A 102 23.61 -3.33 -8.62
CA LYS A 102 23.46 -2.05 -9.34
C LYS A 102 24.66 -1.13 -9.12
N TYR A 103 25.24 -1.15 -7.92
CA TYR A 103 26.39 -0.31 -7.53
C TYR A 103 27.73 -1.05 -7.61
N ASP A 104 27.75 -2.33 -7.27
CA ASP A 104 28.92 -3.20 -7.26
C ASP A 104 28.69 -4.46 -8.12
N ARG A 105 29.28 -4.45 -9.32
CA ARG A 105 29.17 -5.56 -10.28
C ARG A 105 29.91 -6.84 -9.86
N SER A 106 30.68 -6.81 -8.77
CA SER A 106 31.31 -8.02 -8.21
C SER A 106 30.30 -8.94 -7.52
N VAL A 107 29.16 -8.40 -7.08
CA VAL A 107 28.10 -9.19 -6.45
C VAL A 107 27.24 -9.84 -7.52
N GLU A 108 27.26 -11.17 -7.61
CA GLU A 108 26.41 -11.88 -8.59
C GLU A 108 24.92 -11.69 -8.27
N PRO A 109 24.11 -11.30 -9.27
CA PRO A 109 22.68 -11.13 -9.07
C PRO A 109 22.03 -12.52 -8.90
N PRO A 110 20.95 -12.61 -8.11
CA PRO A 110 20.21 -13.85 -7.98
C PRO A 110 19.63 -14.27 -9.34
N PRO A 111 19.46 -15.58 -9.61
CA PRO A 111 18.93 -16.05 -10.88
C PRO A 111 17.53 -15.47 -11.10
N PRO A 112 17.25 -14.92 -12.30
CA PRO A 112 15.96 -14.28 -12.56
C PRO A 112 14.84 -15.32 -12.57
N ALA A 113 13.63 -14.88 -12.23
CA ALA A 113 12.44 -15.69 -12.42
C ALA A 113 12.25 -16.03 -13.92
N PRO A 114 11.52 -17.12 -14.25
CA PRO A 114 11.23 -17.45 -15.64
C PRO A 114 10.43 -16.34 -16.33
N SER A 115 10.70 -16.11 -17.61
CA SER A 115 9.91 -15.22 -18.45
C SER A 115 8.51 -15.79 -18.69
N VAL A 116 7.53 -14.91 -18.86
CA VAL A 116 6.13 -15.27 -19.13
C VAL A 116 5.72 -14.66 -20.45
N GLN A 117 5.04 -15.44 -21.29
CA GLN A 117 4.44 -14.96 -22.53
C GLN A 117 3.04 -14.42 -22.24
N TYR A 118 2.77 -13.20 -22.68
CA TYR A 118 1.50 -12.52 -22.56
C TYR A 118 0.89 -12.34 -23.96
N PRO A 119 -0.27 -12.94 -24.25
CA PRO A 119 -0.93 -12.74 -25.54
C PRO A 119 -1.49 -11.32 -25.60
N MET A 120 -1.10 -10.57 -26.62
CA MET A 120 -1.62 -9.23 -26.86
C MET A 120 -2.77 -9.28 -27.88
N SER A 121 -3.55 -8.21 -28.03
CA SER A 121 -4.58 -8.13 -29.06
C SER A 121 -3.99 -8.39 -30.46
N GLY A 122 -4.49 -9.40 -31.17
CA GLY A 122 -3.96 -9.87 -32.46
C GLY A 122 -3.23 -11.21 -32.35
N SER A 123 -2.30 -11.47 -33.28
CA SER A 123 -1.41 -12.65 -33.22
C SER A 123 -0.05 -12.36 -32.55
N SER A 124 0.12 -11.16 -31.99
CA SER A 124 1.36 -10.74 -31.34
C SER A 124 1.48 -11.26 -29.90
N ILE A 125 2.69 -11.68 -29.51
CA ILE A 125 2.99 -12.21 -28.18
C ILE A 125 4.05 -11.34 -27.51
N LEU A 126 3.79 -10.88 -26.28
CA LEU A 126 4.73 -10.12 -25.47
C LEU A 126 5.44 -11.06 -24.50
N THR A 127 6.76 -11.24 -24.66
CA THR A 127 7.61 -11.96 -23.73
C THR A 127 8.06 -11.02 -22.61
N ILE A 128 7.57 -11.28 -21.40
CA ILE A 128 7.83 -10.48 -20.20
C ILE A 128 8.94 -11.16 -19.39
N PRO A 129 10.13 -10.55 -19.25
CA PRO A 129 11.21 -11.11 -18.47
C PRO A 129 10.87 -11.22 -16.97
N GLY A 130 11.39 -12.26 -16.31
CA GLY A 130 11.22 -12.39 -14.86
C GLY A 130 11.82 -11.24 -14.05
N THR A 131 12.88 -10.60 -14.56
CA THR A 131 13.48 -9.41 -13.92
C THR A 131 12.49 -8.23 -13.88
N VAL A 132 11.71 -8.01 -14.94
CA VAL A 132 10.68 -6.96 -14.98
C VAL A 132 9.57 -7.23 -13.96
N ARG A 133 9.13 -8.50 -13.88
CA ARG A 133 8.04 -8.94 -12.98
C ARG A 133 8.37 -8.73 -11.50
N GLU A 134 9.64 -8.88 -11.15
CA GLU A 134 10.18 -8.67 -9.80
C GLU A 134 10.45 -7.18 -9.52
N MET A 135 11.17 -6.51 -10.42
CA MET A 135 11.62 -5.13 -10.22
C MET A 135 10.49 -4.09 -10.24
N ALA A 136 9.38 -4.37 -10.94
CA ALA A 136 8.26 -3.43 -11.01
C ALA A 136 7.68 -3.06 -9.62
N THR A 137 7.81 -3.94 -8.63
CA THR A 137 7.33 -3.68 -7.26
C THR A 137 8.37 -3.05 -6.34
N GLU A 138 9.64 -3.03 -6.74
CA GLU A 138 10.73 -2.52 -5.88
C GLU A 138 10.64 -1.01 -5.65
N VAL A 139 9.95 -0.27 -6.53
CA VAL A 139 9.66 1.16 -6.35
C VAL A 139 8.96 1.49 -5.03
N LEU A 140 8.31 0.52 -4.39
CA LEU A 140 7.63 0.69 -3.10
C LEU A 140 8.60 0.57 -1.89
N PHE A 141 9.79 0.04 -2.11
CA PHE A 141 10.78 -0.32 -1.09
C PHE A 141 12.14 0.37 -1.29
N GLU A 142 12.38 1.00 -2.45
CA GLU A 142 13.61 1.76 -2.71
C GLU A 142 13.66 2.98 -1.78
N MET A 143 14.72 3.07 -0.96
CA MET A 143 14.95 4.22 -0.09
C MET A 143 15.47 5.38 -0.93
N ASP A 144 14.70 6.45 -0.99
CA ASP A 144 15.13 7.75 -1.50
C ASP A 144 15.99 8.49 -0.46
N GLU A 145 16.47 9.69 -0.82
CA GLU A 145 17.24 10.55 0.08
C GLU A 145 16.45 10.92 1.36
N ASP A 146 15.12 10.89 1.29
CA ASP A 146 14.20 11.18 2.40
C ASP A 146 13.85 9.94 3.25
N LEU A 147 14.34 8.75 2.87
CA LEU A 147 14.07 7.46 3.52
C LEU A 147 12.57 7.11 3.62
N LEU A 148 11.77 7.58 2.65
CA LEU A 148 10.32 7.43 2.62
C LEU A 148 9.93 6.19 1.81
N THR A 149 9.59 5.12 2.54
CA THR A 149 9.20 3.82 1.98
C THR A 149 7.94 3.31 2.68
N LEU A 150 7.27 2.30 2.13
CA LEU A 150 6.09 1.71 2.79
C LEU A 150 6.38 1.23 4.23
N PRO A 151 7.50 0.54 4.50
CA PRO A 151 7.87 0.16 5.86
C PRO A 151 8.13 1.37 6.79
N SER A 152 8.78 2.43 6.28
CA SER A 152 9.07 3.60 7.12
C SER A 152 7.81 4.40 7.45
N MET A 153 6.79 4.41 6.58
CA MET A 153 5.46 4.99 6.92
C MET A 153 4.83 4.34 8.15
N ILE A 154 4.90 3.01 8.25
CA ILE A 154 4.34 2.25 9.39
C ILE A 154 5.06 2.66 10.67
N LEU A 155 6.39 2.74 10.64
CA LEU A 155 7.20 3.13 11.80
C LEU A 155 7.00 4.61 12.18
N ASN A 156 6.91 5.50 11.19
CA ASN A 156 6.64 6.92 11.42
C ASN A 156 5.27 7.14 12.08
N ALA A 157 4.23 6.46 11.61
CA ALA A 157 2.91 6.51 12.23
C ALA A 157 2.95 6.04 13.70
N LEU A 158 3.61 4.91 13.97
CA LEU A 158 3.77 4.38 15.33
C LEU A 158 4.60 5.31 16.23
N ARG A 159 5.65 5.94 15.70
CA ARG A 159 6.49 6.89 16.44
C ARG A 159 5.73 8.14 16.86
N GLN A 160 4.82 8.64 16.03
CA GLN A 160 3.99 9.81 16.37
C GLN A 160 2.85 9.44 17.35
N CYS A 161 2.49 8.16 17.44
CA CYS A 161 1.49 7.69 18.41
C CYS A 161 1.98 7.80 19.86
N PRO A 162 1.07 8.01 20.83
CA PRO A 162 1.40 7.99 22.26
C PRO A 162 1.98 6.63 22.65
N ILE A 163 2.98 6.62 23.54
CA ILE A 163 3.79 5.44 23.89
C ILE A 163 2.92 4.24 24.28
N ASP A 164 1.87 4.46 25.06
CA ASP A 164 0.98 3.42 25.59
C ASP A 164 0.18 2.69 24.49
N THR A 165 -0.07 3.36 23.36
CA THR A 165 -0.85 2.79 22.25
C THR A 165 -0.01 1.95 21.29
N ARG A 166 1.32 2.20 21.25
CA ARG A 166 2.21 1.67 20.18
C ARG A 166 2.25 0.15 20.15
N GLN A 167 2.31 -0.50 21.30
CA GLN A 167 2.39 -1.97 21.38
C GLN A 167 1.11 -2.62 20.86
N ALA A 168 -0.05 -2.08 21.21
CA ALA A 168 -1.33 -2.58 20.73
C ALA A 168 -1.51 -2.35 19.23
N LEU A 169 -1.06 -1.21 18.71
CA LEU A 169 -1.11 -0.90 17.28
C LEU A 169 -0.15 -1.79 16.46
N ALA A 170 1.10 -1.96 16.90
CA ALA A 170 2.10 -2.81 16.24
C ALA A 170 1.69 -4.30 16.24
N GLY A 171 1.05 -4.76 17.31
CA GLY A 171 0.51 -6.12 17.40
C GLY A 171 -0.74 -6.35 16.57
N ASN A 172 -1.31 -5.33 15.93
CA ASN A 172 -2.54 -5.40 15.17
C ASN A 172 -2.43 -4.66 13.82
N LEU A 173 -1.54 -5.11 12.93
CA LEU A 173 -1.42 -4.56 11.58
C LEU A 173 -2.50 -5.12 10.66
N VAL A 174 -3.16 -4.24 9.92
CA VAL A 174 -4.23 -4.60 8.98
C VAL A 174 -3.93 -3.98 7.62
N PHE A 175 -3.61 -4.82 6.64
CA PHE A 175 -3.37 -4.38 5.27
C PHE A 175 -4.66 -4.50 4.45
N ILE A 176 -5.06 -3.40 3.81
CA ILE A 176 -6.21 -3.33 2.90
C ILE A 176 -5.78 -2.66 1.58
N GLY A 177 -6.68 -2.71 0.59
CA GLY A 177 -6.46 -2.11 -0.72
C GLY A 177 -5.98 -3.10 -1.78
N GLY A 178 -6.08 -2.70 -3.04
CA GLY A 178 -5.76 -3.56 -4.19
C GLY A 178 -4.28 -3.93 -4.26
N THR A 179 -3.39 -3.01 -3.90
CA THR A 179 -1.93 -3.22 -3.98
C THR A 179 -1.44 -4.18 -2.89
N ALA A 180 -2.12 -4.25 -1.74
CA ALA A 180 -1.82 -5.21 -0.68
C ALA A 180 -2.01 -6.67 -1.11
N SER A 181 -2.82 -6.93 -2.14
CA SER A 181 -3.12 -8.27 -2.65
C SER A 181 -1.97 -8.88 -3.49
N VAL A 182 -0.91 -8.12 -3.78
CA VAL A 182 0.24 -8.64 -4.53
C VAL A 182 0.95 -9.73 -3.71
N LYS A 183 1.30 -10.84 -4.36
CA LYS A 183 1.94 -11.99 -3.71
C LYS A 183 3.28 -11.58 -3.08
N GLY A 184 3.48 -11.93 -1.81
CA GLY A 184 4.70 -11.63 -1.06
C GLY A 184 4.73 -10.26 -0.38
N MET A 185 3.78 -9.37 -0.66
CA MET A 185 3.76 -7.97 -0.16
C MET A 185 3.83 -7.89 1.37
N LYS A 186 2.89 -8.55 2.07
CA LYS A 186 2.79 -8.48 3.53
C LYS A 186 4.04 -9.04 4.22
N HIS A 187 4.59 -10.15 3.72
CA HIS A 187 5.80 -10.75 4.26
C HIS A 187 7.00 -9.82 4.08
N ARG A 188 7.17 -9.24 2.88
CA ARG A 188 8.26 -8.30 2.60
C ARG A 188 8.18 -7.08 3.52
N ILE A 189 7.00 -6.46 3.64
CA ILE A 189 6.81 -5.29 4.52
C ILE A 189 7.17 -5.65 5.96
N LEU A 190 6.75 -6.82 6.48
CA LEU A 190 7.12 -7.24 7.84
C LEU A 190 8.63 -7.41 8.03
N SER A 191 9.31 -8.08 7.09
CA SER A 191 10.76 -8.26 7.16
C SER A 191 11.51 -6.92 7.13
N GLU A 192 11.05 -5.99 6.28
CA GLU A 192 11.61 -4.63 6.19
C GLU A 192 11.36 -3.81 7.47
N VAL A 193 10.14 -3.85 8.01
CA VAL A 193 9.80 -3.18 9.28
C VAL A 193 10.71 -3.69 10.40
N GLN A 194 10.90 -5.01 10.51
CA GLN A 194 11.79 -5.61 11.51
C GLN A 194 13.26 -5.17 11.32
N ALA A 195 13.74 -5.07 10.09
CA ALA A 195 15.08 -4.59 9.80
C ALA A 195 15.25 -3.09 10.14
N LEU A 196 14.25 -2.27 9.80
CA LEU A 196 14.28 -0.82 10.01
C LEU A 196 14.12 -0.41 11.48
N VAL A 197 13.45 -1.20 12.32
CA VAL A 197 13.36 -0.92 13.77
C VAL A 197 14.75 -0.86 14.42
N SER A 198 15.71 -1.64 13.91
CA SER A 198 17.09 -1.64 14.38
C SER A 198 17.92 -0.45 13.87
N SER A 199 17.39 0.34 12.93
CA SER A 199 18.12 1.46 12.34
C SER A 199 18.12 2.69 13.28
N PRO A 200 19.14 3.56 13.22
CA PRO A 200 19.26 4.75 14.07
C PRO A 200 17.99 5.64 14.18
N PRO A 201 17.21 5.90 13.12
CA PRO A 201 16.03 6.79 13.22
C PRO A 201 14.85 6.21 14.01
N PHE A 202 14.82 4.89 14.27
CA PHE A 202 13.69 4.18 14.88
C PHE A 202 14.06 3.41 16.15
N MET A 203 15.25 3.66 16.71
CA MET A 203 15.71 2.96 17.92
C MET A 203 14.78 3.17 19.14
N ASP A 204 14.01 4.26 19.18
CA ASP A 204 13.01 4.47 20.23
C ASP A 204 11.88 3.42 20.19
N LEU A 205 11.66 2.81 19.02
CA LEU A 205 10.67 1.75 18.79
C LEU A 205 11.23 0.33 19.01
N LEU A 206 12.51 0.16 19.37
CA LEU A 206 13.13 -1.15 19.62
C LEU A 206 12.38 -2.01 20.66
N LYS A 207 11.63 -1.37 21.57
CA LYS A 207 10.81 -2.06 22.59
C LYS A 207 9.59 -2.78 22.00
N LEU A 208 9.27 -2.55 20.73
CA LEU A 208 8.18 -3.21 20.02
C LEU A 208 8.63 -4.61 19.58
N ASN A 209 8.34 -5.59 20.43
CA ASN A 209 8.81 -6.96 20.24
C ASN A 209 7.95 -7.80 19.27
N SER A 210 6.80 -7.27 18.81
CA SER A 210 5.87 -8.05 18.00
C SER A 210 5.11 -7.20 17.00
N PHE A 211 5.37 -7.47 15.71
CA PHE A 211 4.56 -7.01 14.60
C PHE A 211 3.73 -8.18 14.10
N LYS A 212 2.40 -8.09 14.22
CA LYS A 212 1.50 -9.17 13.78
C LYS A 212 0.52 -8.63 12.77
N VAL A 213 0.33 -9.41 11.71
CA VAL A 213 -0.61 -9.08 10.63
C VAL A 213 -1.86 -9.90 10.80
N HIS A 214 -2.99 -9.21 10.91
CA HIS A 214 -4.29 -9.85 10.90
C HIS A 214 -4.78 -10.01 9.46
N GLN A 215 -5.38 -11.16 9.19
CA GLN A 215 -6.01 -11.41 7.91
C GLN A 215 -7.50 -11.09 8.02
N PRO A 216 -8.02 -10.14 7.23
CA PRO A 216 -9.45 -9.88 7.18
C PRO A 216 -10.20 -11.08 6.57
N PRO A 217 -11.50 -11.23 6.88
CA PRO A 217 -12.33 -12.33 6.33
C PRO A 217 -12.57 -12.20 4.82
N ALA A 218 -12.38 -11.00 4.27
CA ALA A 218 -12.49 -10.67 2.85
C ALA A 218 -11.11 -10.55 2.17
N LYS A 219 -11.09 -10.54 0.84
CA LYS A 219 -9.88 -10.15 0.10
C LYS A 219 -9.56 -8.68 0.35
N ASP A 220 -8.28 -8.36 0.40
CA ASP A 220 -7.75 -7.05 0.81
C ASP A 220 -8.38 -5.88 0.04
N ASN A 221 -8.72 -6.08 -1.25
CA ASN A 221 -9.26 -5.05 -2.13
C ASN A 221 -10.68 -4.57 -1.79
N TYR A 222 -11.50 -5.34 -1.10
CA TYR A 222 -12.88 -4.95 -0.75
C TYR A 222 -13.18 -5.01 0.76
N VAL A 223 -12.15 -5.09 1.61
CA VAL A 223 -12.30 -5.08 3.07
C VAL A 223 -12.97 -3.79 3.55
N ALA A 224 -12.60 -2.64 2.97
CA ALA A 224 -13.23 -1.35 3.30
C ALA A 224 -14.74 -1.38 3.00
N TRP A 225 -15.12 -1.91 1.83
CA TRP A 225 -16.52 -2.07 1.46
C TRP A 225 -17.27 -3.02 2.39
N LEU A 226 -16.67 -4.17 2.74
CA LEU A 226 -17.25 -5.09 3.71
C LEU A 226 -17.46 -4.40 5.07
N GLY A 227 -16.54 -3.53 5.50
CA GLY A 227 -16.66 -2.75 6.72
C GLY A 227 -17.86 -1.81 6.69
N GLY A 228 -18.06 -1.12 5.56
CA GLY A 228 -19.25 -0.31 5.33
C GLY A 228 -20.55 -1.12 5.31
N ALA A 229 -20.54 -2.30 4.68
CA ALA A 229 -21.70 -3.19 4.64
C ALA A 229 -22.09 -3.73 6.03
N ILE A 230 -21.10 -4.13 6.83
CA ILE A 230 -21.31 -4.58 8.22
C ILE A 230 -21.84 -3.41 9.05
N LEU A 231 -21.21 -2.22 8.97
CA LEU A 231 -21.69 -1.04 9.68
C LEU A 231 -23.13 -0.71 9.28
N GLY A 232 -23.42 -0.76 7.98
CA GLY A 232 -24.75 -0.62 7.35
C GLY A 232 -25.84 -1.50 7.98
N GLY A 233 -25.48 -2.71 8.39
CA GLY A 233 -26.38 -3.67 9.04
C GLY A 233 -26.53 -3.48 10.55
N THR A 234 -25.84 -2.53 11.17
CA THR A 234 -25.90 -2.28 12.63
C THR A 234 -26.71 -1.02 12.96
N GLU A 235 -27.17 -0.91 14.21
CA GLU A 235 -27.87 0.28 14.72
C GLU A 235 -26.98 1.54 14.77
N ALA A 236 -25.65 1.39 14.65
CA ALA A 236 -24.73 2.52 14.63
C ALA A 236 -24.99 3.49 13.48
N VAL A 237 -25.56 3.01 12.37
CA VAL A 237 -25.96 3.88 11.24
C VAL A 237 -27.07 4.83 11.64
N VAL A 238 -28.05 4.36 12.41
CA VAL A 238 -29.16 5.21 12.85
C VAL A 238 -28.65 6.34 13.75
N LEU A 239 -27.65 6.05 14.59
CA LEU A 239 -27.07 7.02 15.52
C LEU A 239 -26.05 7.98 14.90
N ARG A 240 -25.35 7.55 13.84
CA ARG A 240 -24.21 8.29 13.26
C ARG A 240 -24.45 8.84 11.85
N SER A 241 -25.57 8.51 11.23
CA SER A 241 -25.93 9.06 9.92
C SER A 241 -26.62 10.41 10.04
N LEU A 242 -26.51 11.22 8.99
CA LEU A 242 -27.18 12.51 8.89
C LEU A 242 -28.57 12.31 8.26
N PRO A 243 -29.67 12.59 8.97
CA PRO A 243 -31.00 12.53 8.39
C PRO A 243 -31.20 13.66 7.37
N ARG A 244 -32.09 13.44 6.40
CA ARG A 244 -32.40 14.40 5.33
C ARG A 244 -32.82 15.77 5.89
N ASP A 245 -33.63 15.78 6.93
CA ASP A 245 -34.18 17.03 7.48
C ASP A 245 -33.08 17.91 8.11
N GLN A 246 -32.07 17.30 8.72
CA GLN A 246 -30.91 18.02 9.27
C GLN A 246 -29.99 18.54 8.16
N TYR A 247 -29.83 17.79 7.06
CA TYR A 247 -29.11 18.27 5.90
C TYR A 247 -29.81 19.48 5.25
N ILE A 248 -31.14 19.46 5.12
CA ILE A 248 -31.90 20.59 4.56
C ILE A 248 -31.75 21.84 5.44
N LEU A 249 -31.63 21.69 6.76
CA LEU A 249 -31.43 22.81 7.68
C LEU A 249 -30.04 23.43 7.54
N ASN A 250 -28.99 22.60 7.46
CA ASN A 250 -27.60 23.05 7.53
C ASN A 250 -26.90 23.19 6.17
N ASP A 251 -27.54 22.72 5.09
CA ASP A 251 -27.06 22.64 3.70
C ASP A 251 -25.66 22.00 3.53
N THR A 252 -25.18 21.30 4.56
CA THR A 252 -23.81 20.78 4.63
C THR A 252 -23.78 19.49 5.44
N VAL A 253 -22.86 18.61 5.07
CA VAL A 253 -22.53 17.42 5.86
C VAL A 253 -21.43 17.82 6.84
N PRO A 254 -21.57 17.54 8.15
CA PRO A 254 -20.51 17.82 9.10
C PRO A 254 -19.22 17.10 8.72
N ASP A 255 -18.12 17.86 8.63
CA ASP A 255 -16.80 17.35 8.32
C ASP A 255 -15.87 17.64 9.49
N TRP A 256 -15.00 16.69 9.81
CA TRP A 256 -14.03 16.80 10.89
C TRP A 256 -12.93 17.86 10.60
N CYS A 257 -12.77 18.24 9.34
CA CYS A 257 -11.91 19.36 8.97
C CYS A 257 -12.59 20.73 9.13
N ASN A 258 -13.91 20.77 9.31
CA ASN A 258 -14.65 22.02 9.39
C ASN A 258 -14.76 22.50 10.85
N LEU A 259 -14.06 23.59 11.14
CA LEU A 259 -14.03 24.21 12.47
C LEU A 259 -15.41 24.64 12.97
N ALA A 260 -16.38 24.90 12.09
CA ALA A 260 -17.76 25.22 12.48
C ALA A 260 -18.45 24.11 13.27
N TYR A 261 -17.95 22.87 13.14
CA TYR A 261 -18.48 21.69 13.85
C TYR A 261 -17.54 21.19 14.96
N ASN A 262 -16.33 21.75 15.06
CA ASN A 262 -15.25 21.25 15.92
C ASN A 262 -14.67 22.31 16.88
N SER A 263 -15.29 23.49 16.98
CA SER A 263 -15.04 24.42 18.07
C SER A 263 -15.69 23.94 19.35
N LYS A 264 -14.97 24.01 20.47
CA LYS A 264 -15.61 23.91 21.80
C LYS A 264 -16.57 25.09 21.95
N ASP A 265 -17.84 24.83 22.21
CA ASP A 265 -18.76 25.90 22.58
C ASP A 265 -18.28 26.52 23.90
N GLU A 266 -18.03 27.83 23.92
CA GLU A 266 -17.62 28.59 25.12
C GLU A 266 -18.66 28.53 26.26
N SER A 267 -19.84 27.96 26.02
CA SER A 267 -20.88 27.74 27.03
C SER A 267 -20.56 26.63 28.03
N ASP A 268 -19.70 25.66 27.67
CA ASP A 268 -19.36 24.53 28.56
C ASP A 268 -18.30 24.88 29.63
N GLU A 269 -17.65 26.04 29.53
CA GLU A 269 -16.69 26.52 30.55
C GLU A 269 -17.36 27.28 31.72
N LYS A 270 -18.66 27.57 31.66
CA LYS A 270 -19.37 28.30 32.74
C LYS A 270 -20.08 27.40 33.76
N SER A 271 -19.88 26.09 33.68
CA SER A 271 -20.48 25.11 34.60
C SER A 271 -19.43 24.19 35.22
N VAL A 272 -18.46 24.76 35.93
CA VAL A 272 -17.72 24.12 37.04
C VAL A 272 -17.43 25.15 38.11
#